data_AF-A0A4S3LVB3-F1
#
_entry.id   AF-A0A4S3LVB3-F1
#
_cell.length_a   1.000
_cell.length_b   1.000
_cell.length_c   1.000
_cell.angle_alpha   90.00
_cell.angle_beta   90.00
_cell.angle_gamma   90.00
#
_symmetry.space_group_name_H-M   'P 1'
#
loop_
_entity.id
_entity.type
_entity.pdbx_description
1 polymer ?
#
loop_
_entity_poly.entity_id
_entity_poly.type
_entity_poly.pdbx_seq_one_letter_code
_entity_poly.pdbx_strand_id
1 'polypeptide(L)'
;MTDNSLTLFHERLTTLTRSLQISPQVAENQVLDRMALSFRKLLNFLAEDASLTQRAFLLPPHSAGTQALLSQLIAENLAHSQQHGLFRDDIPAQLLGQCFTGMLVQLAQNSGDPALRHQHSVACAKLFCEGIWPGAA
;
A
#
# COMPACT_ATOMS: atom_id res chain seq x y z
N MET A 1 -26.82 8.97 -5.07
CA MET A 1 -26.13 9.04 -3.75
C MET A 1 -24.84 8.22 -3.70
N THR A 2 -24.50 7.42 -4.73
CA THR A 2 -23.30 6.57 -4.79
C THR A 2 -21.99 7.32 -5.08
N ASP A 3 -22.03 8.41 -5.86
CA ASP A 3 -20.80 9.12 -6.29
C ASP A 3 -20.05 9.78 -5.13
N ASN A 4 -20.77 10.37 -4.16
CA ASN A 4 -20.14 11.05 -3.03
C ASN A 4 -19.31 10.10 -2.15
N SER A 5 -19.77 8.85 -1.98
CA SER A 5 -19.05 7.84 -1.20
C SER A 5 -17.79 7.35 -1.91
N LEU A 6 -17.80 7.27 -3.24
CA LEU A 6 -16.64 6.87 -4.03
C LEU A 6 -15.58 7.99 -4.05
N THR A 7 -15.99 9.23 -4.26
CA THR A 7 -15.10 10.40 -4.16
C THR A 7 -14.44 10.48 -2.79
N LEU A 8 -15.23 10.37 -1.71
CA LEU A 8 -14.69 10.37 -0.35
C LEU A 8 -13.74 9.18 -0.10
N PHE A 9 -14.04 8.00 -0.65
CA PHE A 9 -13.14 6.85 -0.56
C PHE A 9 -11.79 7.15 -1.22
N HIS A 10 -11.78 7.73 -2.42
CA HIS A 10 -10.54 8.12 -3.13
C HIS A 10 -9.75 9.21 -2.39
N GLU A 11 -10.43 10.21 -1.84
CA GLU A 11 -9.80 11.26 -1.04
C GLU A 11 -9.13 10.70 0.23
N ARG A 12 -9.85 9.83 0.96
CA ARG A 12 -9.34 9.17 2.16
C ARG A 12 -8.19 8.22 1.83
N LEU A 13 -8.30 7.44 0.77
CA LEU A 13 -7.24 6.56 0.28
C LEU A 13 -5.98 7.36 -0.10
N THR A 14 -6.16 8.48 -0.80
CA THR A 14 -5.07 9.37 -1.19
C THR A 14 -4.38 9.97 0.02
N THR A 15 -5.15 10.53 0.94
CA THR A 15 -4.64 11.12 2.18
C THR A 15 -3.89 10.11 3.01
N LEU A 16 -4.46 8.91 3.20
CA LEU A 16 -3.82 7.83 3.92
C LEU A 16 -2.52 7.41 3.26
N THR A 17 -2.52 7.17 1.95
CA THR A 17 -1.33 6.70 1.22
C THR A 17 -0.21 7.73 1.28
N ARG A 18 -0.49 9.03 1.10
CA ARG A 18 0.52 10.09 1.24
C ARG A 18 1.10 10.16 2.66
N SER A 19 0.26 9.94 3.69
CA SER A 19 0.73 9.91 5.09
C SER A 19 1.66 8.73 5.42
N LEU A 20 1.74 7.72 4.53
CA LEU A 20 2.56 6.52 4.67
C LEU A 20 3.93 6.64 4.01
N GLN A 21 4.26 7.80 3.43
CA GLN A 21 5.60 8.05 2.91
C GLN A 21 6.65 7.85 4.03
N ILE A 22 7.62 6.99 3.77
CA ILE A 22 8.68 6.70 4.72
C ILE A 22 9.68 7.85 4.70
N SER A 23 10.02 8.38 5.88
CA SER A 23 11.04 9.43 6.00
C SER A 23 12.38 8.90 5.50
N PRO A 24 13.12 9.67 4.68
CA PRO A 24 14.48 9.29 4.27
C PRO A 24 15.47 9.10 5.42
N GLN A 25 15.19 9.72 6.57
CA GLN A 25 16.01 9.64 7.78
C GLN A 25 15.56 8.52 8.73
N VAL A 26 14.68 7.63 8.26
CA VAL A 26 14.29 6.45 9.04
C VAL A 26 15.53 5.63 9.36
N ALA A 27 15.66 5.18 10.61
CA ALA A 27 16.72 4.24 10.95
C ALA A 27 16.52 2.94 10.16
N GLU A 28 17.62 2.37 9.64
CA GLU A 28 17.58 1.17 8.79
C GLU A 28 16.77 0.05 9.46
N ASN A 29 17.00 -0.21 10.75
CA ASN A 29 16.29 -1.23 11.51
C ASN A 29 14.77 -0.99 11.66
N GLN A 30 14.25 0.17 11.24
CA GLN A 30 12.82 0.50 11.27
C GLN A 30 12.16 0.49 9.89
N VAL A 31 12.92 0.33 8.80
CA VAL A 31 12.37 0.36 7.43
C VAL A 31 11.29 -0.70 7.25
N LEU A 32 11.59 -1.93 7.68
CA LEU A 32 10.64 -3.04 7.63
C LEU A 32 9.37 -2.76 8.42
N ASP A 33 9.49 -2.22 9.64
CA ASP A 33 8.36 -1.88 10.49
C ASP A 33 7.48 -0.80 9.87
N ARG A 34 8.10 0.19 9.21
CA ARG A 34 7.36 1.23 8.47
C ARG A 34 6.63 0.67 7.26
N MET A 35 7.25 -0.25 6.52
CA MET A 35 6.60 -0.92 5.40
C MET A 35 5.43 -1.79 5.87
N ALA A 36 5.60 -2.55 6.96
CA ALA A 36 4.54 -3.34 7.58
C ALA A 36 3.39 -2.45 8.06
N LEU A 37 3.70 -1.29 8.65
CA LEU A 37 2.71 -0.29 9.03
C LEU A 37 1.91 0.20 7.82
N SER A 38 2.56 0.44 6.67
CA SER A 38 1.89 0.86 5.44
C SER A 38 0.87 -0.17 4.96
N PHE A 39 1.28 -1.44 4.82
CA PHE A 39 0.35 -2.53 4.50
C PHE A 39 -0.79 -2.61 5.51
N ARG A 40 -0.49 -2.58 6.81
CA ARG A 40 -1.50 -2.71 7.86
C ARG A 40 -2.54 -1.59 7.83
N LYS A 41 -2.10 -0.33 7.69
CA LYS A 41 -3.01 0.82 7.65
C LYS A 41 -3.93 0.76 6.43
N LEU A 42 -3.40 0.39 5.26
CA LEU A 42 -4.21 0.25 4.05
C LEU A 42 -5.19 -0.93 4.15
N LEU A 43 -4.75 -2.10 4.64
CA LEU A 43 -5.65 -3.24 4.85
C LEU A 43 -6.74 -2.94 5.88
N ASN A 44 -6.42 -2.20 6.94
CA ASN A 44 -7.42 -1.76 7.92
C ASN A 44 -8.43 -0.81 7.27
N PHE A 45 -7.97 0.18 6.51
CA PHE A 45 -8.86 1.08 5.76
C PHE A 45 -9.81 0.32 4.83
N LEU A 46 -9.29 -0.65 4.07
CA LEU A 46 -10.09 -1.50 3.18
C LEU A 46 -11.08 -2.39 3.94
N ALA A 47 -10.82 -2.70 5.21
CA ALA A 47 -11.71 -3.48 6.07
C ALA A 47 -12.76 -2.65 6.82
N GLU A 48 -12.67 -1.31 6.82
CA GLU A 48 -13.63 -0.44 7.53
C GLU A 48 -15.05 -0.55 6.98
N ASP A 49 -15.19 -0.65 5.66
CA ASP A 49 -16.45 -0.87 4.97
C ASP A 49 -16.25 -1.86 3.82
N ALA A 50 -16.56 -3.12 4.09
CA ALA A 50 -16.39 -4.20 3.12
C ALA A 50 -17.23 -3.99 1.85
N SER A 51 -18.45 -3.45 1.97
CA SER A 51 -19.32 -3.21 0.81
C SER A 51 -18.79 -2.09 -0.08
N LEU A 52 -18.28 -1.01 0.53
CA LEU A 52 -17.65 0.07 -0.23
C LEU A 52 -16.35 -0.38 -0.87
N THR A 53 -15.48 -1.10 -0.15
CA THR A 53 -14.25 -1.67 -0.69
C THR A 53 -14.52 -2.61 -1.86
N GLN A 54 -15.53 -3.48 -1.76
CA GLN A 54 -15.91 -4.36 -2.87
C GLN A 54 -16.23 -3.55 -4.13
N ARG A 55 -17.10 -2.53 -4.03
CA ARG A 55 -17.49 -1.72 -5.19
C ARG A 55 -16.39 -0.79 -5.71
N ALA A 56 -15.62 -0.18 -4.81
CA ALA A 56 -14.65 0.84 -5.15
C ALA A 56 -13.30 0.25 -5.59
N PHE A 57 -12.87 -0.84 -4.96
CA PHE A 57 -11.50 -1.34 -5.07
C PHE A 57 -11.39 -2.74 -5.68
N LEU A 58 -12.36 -3.64 -5.46
CA LEU A 58 -12.22 -5.05 -5.86
C LEU A 58 -13.01 -5.42 -7.12
N LEU A 59 -14.19 -4.82 -7.34
CA LEU A 59 -15.09 -5.17 -8.43
C LEU A 59 -15.19 -4.07 -9.51
N PRO A 60 -15.41 -4.46 -10.78
CA PRO A 60 -15.76 -3.51 -11.84
C PRO A 60 -17.06 -2.75 -11.53
N PRO A 61 -17.25 -1.53 -12.08
CA PRO A 61 -16.37 -0.88 -13.05
C PRO A 61 -15.24 -0.04 -12.42
N HIS A 62 -15.25 0.19 -11.10
CA HIS A 62 -14.36 1.17 -10.47
C HIS A 62 -13.00 0.60 -10.04
N SER A 63 -12.90 -0.71 -9.82
CA SER A 63 -11.69 -1.36 -9.29
C SER A 63 -10.42 -0.99 -10.04
N ALA A 64 -10.44 -1.05 -11.38
CA ALA A 64 -9.28 -0.74 -12.21
C ALA A 64 -8.76 0.69 -11.98
N GLY A 65 -9.66 1.68 -11.95
CA GLY A 65 -9.29 3.08 -11.72
C GLY A 65 -8.75 3.31 -10.32
N THR A 66 -9.39 2.73 -9.29
CA THR A 66 -8.96 2.88 -7.90
C THR A 66 -7.63 2.18 -7.63
N GLN A 67 -7.40 1.00 -8.20
CA GLN A 67 -6.13 0.28 -8.08
C GLN A 67 -5.00 1.01 -8.82
N ALA A 68 -5.28 1.61 -9.98
CA ALA A 68 -4.32 2.45 -10.69
C ALA A 68 -3.95 3.71 -9.88
N LEU A 69 -4.95 4.37 -9.27
CA LEU A 69 -4.72 5.50 -8.34
C LEU A 69 -3.81 5.09 -7.19
N LEU A 70 -4.09 3.97 -6.52
CA LEU A 70 -3.26 3.50 -5.41
C LEU A 70 -1.84 3.15 -5.88
N SER A 71 -1.70 2.46 -7.01
CA SER A 71 -0.40 2.10 -7.58
C SER A 71 0.45 3.34 -7.82
N GLN A 72 -0.15 4.39 -8.37
CA GLN A 72 0.51 5.67 -8.64
C GLN A 72 0.96 6.35 -7.33
N LEU A 73 0.10 6.42 -6.32
CA LEU A 73 0.44 7.04 -5.04
C LEU A 73 1.55 6.29 -4.29
N ILE A 74 1.53 4.95 -4.34
CA ILE A 74 2.62 4.15 -3.77
C ILE A 74 3.91 4.36 -4.55
N ALA A 75 3.85 4.40 -5.88
CA ALA A 75 5.01 4.67 -6.71
C ALA A 75 5.62 6.05 -6.41
N GLU A 76 4.81 7.09 -6.18
CA GLU A 76 5.29 8.41 -5.74
C GLU A 76 6.08 8.34 -4.42
N ASN A 77 5.54 7.63 -3.41
CA ASN A 77 6.21 7.45 -2.12
C ASN A 77 7.53 6.65 -2.25
N LEU A 78 7.53 5.62 -3.10
CA LEU A 78 8.71 4.79 -3.34
C LEU A 78 9.78 5.54 -4.13
N ALA A 79 9.39 6.31 -5.15
CA ALA A 79 10.30 7.15 -5.91
C ALA A 79 10.98 8.19 -5.01
N HIS A 80 10.22 8.81 -4.10
CA HIS A 80 10.80 9.70 -3.08
C HIS A 80 11.84 8.96 -2.22
N SER A 81 11.56 7.72 -1.83
CA SER A 81 12.48 6.91 -1.02
C SER A 81 13.74 6.50 -1.82
N GLN A 82 13.60 6.16 -3.09
CA GLN A 82 14.71 5.84 -4.00
C GLN A 82 15.62 7.05 -4.25
N GLN A 83 15.04 8.23 -4.48
CA GLN A 83 15.79 9.49 -4.67
C GLN A 83 16.70 9.84 -3.49
N HIS A 84 16.39 9.33 -2.30
CA HIS A 84 17.17 9.55 -1.09
C HIS A 84 17.98 8.31 -0.67
N GLY A 85 18.11 7.31 -1.55
CA GLY A 85 18.97 6.14 -1.34
C GLY A 85 18.41 5.09 -0.36
N LEU A 86 17.14 5.20 0.06
CA LEU A 86 16.55 4.26 1.02
C LEU A 86 16.22 2.90 0.39
N PHE A 87 15.73 2.92 -0.85
CA PHE A 87 15.44 1.72 -1.64
C PHE A 87 16.28 1.72 -2.91
N ARG A 88 16.56 0.51 -3.43
CA ARG A 88 17.24 0.34 -4.72
C ARG A 88 16.49 1.07 -5.84
N ASP A 89 17.21 1.69 -6.75
CA ASP A 89 16.66 2.54 -7.83
C ASP A 89 16.76 1.91 -9.23
N ASP A 90 17.37 0.72 -9.33
CA ASP A 90 17.43 -0.07 -10.57
C ASP A 90 16.07 -0.68 -10.94
N ILE A 91 15.14 -0.79 -9.99
CA ILE A 91 13.75 -1.18 -10.26
C ILE A 91 12.86 0.08 -10.31
N PRO A 92 12.12 0.32 -11.40
CA PRO A 92 11.25 1.49 -11.50
C PRO A 92 10.19 1.54 -10.38
N ALA A 93 10.07 2.68 -9.70
CA ALA A 93 9.06 2.89 -8.65
C ALA A 93 7.64 2.53 -9.09
N GLN A 94 7.30 2.77 -10.36
CA GLN A 94 6.00 2.43 -10.93
C GLN A 94 5.71 0.93 -10.86
N LEU A 95 6.70 0.10 -11.22
CA LEU A 95 6.57 -1.35 -11.15
C LEU A 95 6.42 -1.80 -9.69
N LEU A 96 7.20 -1.22 -8.79
CA LEU A 96 7.10 -1.51 -7.35
C LEU A 96 5.73 -1.13 -6.78
N GLY A 97 5.17 0.02 -7.18
CA GLY A 97 3.83 0.45 -6.79
C GLY A 97 2.72 -0.48 -7.26
N GLN A 98 2.85 -1.02 -8.48
CA GLN A 98 1.95 -2.05 -9.01
C GLN A 98 2.06 -3.36 -8.22
N CYS A 99 3.28 -3.83 -7.94
CA CYS A 99 3.50 -5.04 -7.14
C CYS A 99 2.92 -4.91 -5.72
N PHE A 100 3.19 -3.80 -5.04
CA PHE A 100 2.63 -3.50 -3.72
C PHE A 100 1.11 -3.52 -3.75
N THR A 101 0.51 -2.86 -4.74
CA THR A 101 -0.94 -2.81 -4.91
C THR A 101 -1.52 -4.20 -5.19
N GLY A 102 -0.87 -5.01 -6.00
CA GLY A 102 -1.29 -6.39 -6.28
C GLY A 102 -1.32 -7.25 -5.01
N MET A 103 -0.30 -7.17 -4.16
CA MET A 103 -0.29 -7.83 -2.85
C MET A 103 -1.46 -7.36 -1.99
N LEU A 104 -1.72 -6.06 -1.95
CA LEU A 104 -2.82 -5.48 -1.18
C LEU A 104 -4.19 -5.95 -1.71
N VAL A 105 -4.39 -5.96 -3.03
CA VAL A 105 -5.62 -6.45 -3.68
C VAL A 105 -5.88 -7.90 -3.29
N GLN A 106 -4.86 -8.76 -3.38
CA GLN A 106 -4.98 -10.17 -3.03
C GLN A 106 -5.40 -10.37 -1.57
N LEU A 107 -4.82 -9.59 -0.66
CA LEU A 107 -5.17 -9.66 0.76
C LEU A 107 -6.53 -9.05 1.07
N ALA A 108 -6.92 -7.98 0.37
CA ALA A 108 -8.20 -7.31 0.58
C ALA A 108 -9.42 -8.16 0.17
N GLN A 109 -9.23 -9.19 -0.66
CA GLN A 109 -10.28 -10.19 -0.95
C GLN A 109 -10.77 -10.89 0.32
N ASN A 110 -9.90 -11.02 1.34
CA ASN A 110 -10.22 -11.60 2.63
C ASN A 110 -9.94 -10.57 3.71
N SER A 111 -10.93 -9.72 4.01
CA SER A 111 -10.81 -8.63 4.99
C SER A 111 -10.29 -9.11 6.37
N GLY A 112 -10.51 -10.38 6.72
CA GLY A 112 -9.90 -11.07 7.86
C GLY A 112 -10.19 -10.41 9.21
N ASP A 113 -9.77 -11.03 10.31
CA ASP A 113 -9.74 -10.32 11.58
C ASP A 113 -8.51 -9.38 11.66
N PRO A 114 -8.48 -8.40 12.59
CA PRO A 114 -7.35 -7.48 12.72
C PRO A 114 -6.01 -8.16 13.02
N ALA A 115 -5.99 -9.30 13.71
CA ALA A 115 -4.77 -10.01 14.06
C ALA A 115 -4.15 -10.65 12.81
N LEU A 116 -4.97 -11.26 11.95
CA LEU A 116 -4.56 -11.81 10.67
C LEU A 116 -4.04 -10.73 9.72
N ARG A 117 -4.72 -9.57 9.64
CA ARG A 117 -4.21 -8.42 8.87
C ARG A 117 -2.86 -7.94 9.36
N HIS A 118 -2.62 -7.94 10.67
CA HIS A 118 -1.31 -7.61 11.22
C HIS A 118 -0.25 -8.62 10.80
N GLN A 119 -0.51 -9.93 10.93
CA GLN A 119 0.42 -10.97 10.51
C GLN A 119 0.76 -10.88 9.01
N HIS A 120 -0.27 -10.73 8.17
CA HIS A 120 -0.09 -10.56 6.72
C HIS A 120 0.70 -9.31 6.37
N SER A 121 0.49 -8.20 7.08
CA SER A 121 1.23 -6.95 6.83
C SER A 121 2.73 -7.11 7.08
N VAL A 122 3.11 -7.87 8.12
CA VAL A 122 4.52 -8.16 8.42
C VAL A 122 5.12 -9.07 7.37
N ALA A 123 4.41 -10.14 6.98
CA ALA A 123 4.87 -11.05 5.94
C ALA A 123 5.05 -10.35 4.59
N CYS A 124 4.08 -9.52 4.20
CA CYS A 124 4.16 -8.75 2.96
C CYS A 124 5.29 -7.72 2.96
N ALA A 125 5.50 -7.04 4.09
CA ALA A 125 6.62 -6.13 4.23
C ALA A 125 7.95 -6.85 4.06
N LYS A 126 8.11 -8.06 4.63
CA LYS A 126 9.32 -8.87 4.44
C LYS A 126 9.51 -9.25 2.98
N LEU A 127 8.50 -9.87 2.35
CA LEU A 127 8.58 -10.26 0.93
C LEU A 127 8.87 -9.07 0.01
N PHE A 128 8.24 -7.93 0.27
CA PHE A 128 8.42 -6.73 -0.53
C PHE A 128 9.82 -6.13 -0.30
N CYS A 129 10.22 -5.91 0.96
CA CYS A 129 11.51 -5.34 1.32
C CYS A 129 12.70 -6.25 0.98
N GLU A 130 12.62 -7.57 1.13
CA GLU A 130 13.71 -8.49 0.75
C GLU A 130 14.06 -8.38 -0.75
N GLY A 131 13.10 -8.01 -1.61
CA GLY A 131 13.36 -7.75 -3.02
C GLY A 131 13.91 -6.35 -3.35
N ILE A 132 13.67 -5.36 -2.48
CA ILE A 132 13.92 -3.93 -2.79
C ILE A 132 14.86 -3.19 -1.84
N TRP A 133 15.11 -3.74 -0.66
CA TRP A 133 15.88 -3.13 0.41
C TRP A 133 17.26 -3.80 0.49
N PRO A 134 18.34 -3.07 0.23
CA PRO A 134 19.70 -3.62 0.31
C PRO A 134 20.10 -4.12 1.70
N GLY A 135 19.44 -3.64 2.77
CA GLY A 135 19.74 -4.01 4.17
C GLY A 135 19.06 -5.30 4.66
N ALA A 136 18.41 -6.06 3.78
CA ALA A 136 17.77 -7.33 4.13
C ALA A 136 18.74 -8.55 4.12
N ALA A 137 20.01 -8.34 3.75
CA ALA A 137 21.06 -9.36 3.74
C ALA A 137 21.85 -9.42 5.05
#